data_AF-A0A495Z5L0-F1
#
_entry.id   AF-A0A495Z5L0-F1
#
_cell.length_a   1.000
_cell.length_b   1.000
_cell.length_c   1.000
_cell.angle_alpha   90.00
_cell.angle_beta   90.00
_cell.angle_gamma   90.00
#
_symmetry.space_group_name_H-M   'P 1'
#
loop_
_entity.id
_entity.type
_entity.pdbx_description
1 polymer ?
#
loop_
_entity_poly.entity_id
_entity_poly.type
_entity_poly.pdbx_seq_one_letter_code
_entity_poly.pdbx_strand_id
1 'polypeptide(L)'
;MGKRTFRPRDLLNKKVAGICGVARLTDKARAAHAGEIGSYKYGADSEQDTAILAFLGISAEAFQEAAVQVDNDVKLGVWILDNCERSPEEISEFNRKLKSWRQSRMPQDEFSKRRRELTKGIGASEEISASLDSVFFGHSSLIWLLEKCWTWLSKKWSKR
;
A
#
# COMPACT_ATOMS: atom_id res chain seq x y z
N MET A 1 -21.15 -21.41 6.51
CA MET A 1 -20.94 -19.95 6.43
C MET A 1 -19.45 -19.69 6.25
N GLY A 2 -19.01 -19.22 5.08
CA GLY A 2 -17.62 -18.83 4.89
C GLY A 2 -17.31 -17.64 5.78
N LYS A 3 -16.44 -17.81 6.78
CA LYS A 3 -15.96 -16.70 7.61
C LYS A 3 -15.37 -15.66 6.66
N ARG A 4 -15.91 -14.45 6.63
CA ARG A 4 -15.30 -13.34 5.87
C ARG A 4 -13.90 -13.17 6.45
N THR A 5 -12.88 -13.36 5.61
CA THR A 5 -11.50 -13.20 6.05
C THR A 5 -11.25 -11.71 6.21
N PHE A 6 -11.08 -11.26 7.45
CA PHE A 6 -10.68 -9.89 7.74
C PHE A 6 -9.37 -9.60 6.99
N ARG A 7 -9.38 -8.53 6.18
CA ARG A 7 -8.20 -8.05 5.48
C ARG A 7 -8.07 -6.55 5.74
N PRO A 8 -7.07 -6.12 6.52
CA PRO A 8 -6.86 -4.71 6.77
C PRO A 8 -6.34 -4.00 5.51
N ARG A 9 -6.58 -2.69 5.43
CA ARG A 9 -6.15 -1.80 4.35
C ARG A 9 -4.64 -1.86 4.11
N ASP A 10 -4.21 -1.35 2.94
CA ASP A 10 -2.80 -1.33 2.55
C ASP A 10 -1.96 -0.46 3.51
N LEU A 11 -0.71 -0.86 3.71
CA LEU A 11 0.23 -0.16 4.59
C LEU A 11 0.56 1.26 4.11
N LEU A 12 0.53 1.51 2.79
CA LEU A 12 0.84 2.83 2.22
C LEU A 12 -0.39 3.73 2.08
N ASN A 13 -1.54 3.31 2.61
CA ASN A 13 -2.75 4.11 2.58
C ASN A 13 -2.63 5.31 3.53
N LYS A 14 -2.82 6.52 2.99
CA LYS A 14 -2.72 7.81 3.69
C LYS A 14 -4.08 8.46 4.01
N LYS A 15 -5.19 7.73 3.84
CA LYS A 15 -6.55 8.30 4.01
C LYS A 15 -6.83 8.82 5.43
N VAL A 16 -6.13 8.30 6.44
CA VAL A 16 -6.29 8.72 7.84
C VAL A 16 -5.08 9.57 8.24
N ALA A 17 -5.33 10.80 8.68
CA ALA A 17 -4.32 11.79 9.11
C ALA A 17 -3.20 12.14 8.10
N GLY A 18 -3.27 11.65 6.85
CA GLY A 18 -2.17 11.78 5.89
C GLY A 18 -0.96 10.87 6.18
N ILE A 19 -1.06 9.99 7.17
CA ILE A 19 0.04 9.14 7.66
C ILE A 19 -0.14 7.71 7.11
N CYS A 20 0.90 7.18 6.49
CA CYS A 20 0.92 5.81 6.00
C CYS A 20 0.80 4.83 7.18
N GLY A 21 -0.03 3.81 7.00
CA GLY A 21 -0.13 2.69 7.95
C GLY A 21 -1.17 2.91 9.04
N VAL A 22 -1.58 4.14 9.30
CA VAL A 22 -2.63 4.45 10.30
C VAL A 22 -3.96 3.80 9.90
N ALA A 23 -4.38 3.93 8.65
CA ALA A 23 -5.60 3.28 8.16
C ALA A 23 -5.60 1.76 8.39
N ARG A 24 -4.44 1.12 8.17
CA ARG A 24 -4.23 -0.30 8.41
C ARG A 24 -4.26 -0.64 9.91
N LEU A 25 -3.65 0.21 10.74
CA LEU A 25 -3.64 0.08 12.19
C LEU A 25 -5.06 0.20 12.76
N THR A 26 -5.87 1.15 12.28
CA THR A 26 -7.29 1.32 12.65
C THR A 26 -8.10 0.07 12.38
N ASP A 27 -7.95 -0.54 11.20
CA ASP A 27 -8.68 -1.77 10.88
C ASP A 27 -8.31 -2.89 11.84
N LYS A 28 -7.00 -3.02 12.14
CA LYS A 28 -6.50 -4.04 13.06
C LYS A 28 -6.96 -3.80 14.49
N ALA A 29 -6.99 -2.54 14.93
CA ALA A 29 -7.48 -2.15 16.27
C ALA A 29 -8.95 -2.53 16.45
N ARG A 30 -9.80 -2.18 15.46
CA ARG A 30 -11.23 -2.51 15.44
C ARG A 30 -11.46 -4.02 15.39
N ALA A 31 -10.71 -4.74 14.54
CA ALA A 31 -10.83 -6.20 14.44
C ALA A 31 -10.31 -6.93 15.70
N ALA A 32 -9.24 -6.43 16.34
CA ALA A 32 -8.76 -6.95 17.60
C ALA A 32 -9.80 -6.79 18.70
N HIS A 33 -10.45 -5.62 18.78
CA HIS A 33 -11.52 -5.36 19.74
C HIS A 33 -12.74 -6.26 19.51
N ALA A 34 -13.12 -6.49 18.24
CA ALA A 34 -14.23 -7.36 17.88
C ALA A 34 -13.92 -8.87 17.99
N GLY A 35 -12.66 -9.26 18.25
CA GLY A 35 -12.24 -10.67 18.24
C GLY A 35 -12.18 -11.30 16.84
N GLU A 36 -12.16 -10.48 15.79
CA GLU A 36 -12.22 -10.91 14.37
C GLU A 36 -10.88 -10.74 13.63
N ILE A 37 -9.78 -10.43 14.33
CA ILE A 37 -8.47 -10.14 13.72
C ILE A 37 -7.86 -11.31 12.93
N GLY A 38 -8.26 -12.54 13.23
CA GLY A 38 -7.79 -13.75 12.54
C GLY A 38 -6.29 -13.97 12.75
N SER A 39 -5.53 -14.06 11.66
CA SER A 39 -4.07 -14.31 11.68
C SER A 39 -3.23 -13.04 11.81
N TYR A 40 -3.85 -11.85 11.84
CA TYR A 40 -3.12 -10.60 12.01
C TYR A 40 -2.80 -10.37 13.49
N LYS A 41 -1.69 -9.69 13.76
CA LYS A 41 -1.24 -9.30 15.11
C LYS A 41 -1.39 -7.81 15.29
N TYR A 42 -1.82 -7.32 16.45
CA TYR A 42 -2.03 -5.89 16.73
C TYR A 42 -1.11 -5.40 17.85
N GLY A 43 -0.68 -4.14 17.77
CA GLY A 43 0.10 -3.48 18.83
C GLY A 43 1.52 -4.05 18.96
N ALA A 44 1.93 -4.36 20.20
CA ALA A 44 3.28 -4.81 20.52
C ALA A 44 3.70 -6.10 19.78
N ASP A 45 2.74 -6.92 19.37
CA ASP A 45 2.97 -8.14 18.61
C ASP A 45 3.31 -7.90 17.12
N SER A 46 3.27 -6.64 16.66
CA SER A 46 3.55 -6.27 15.27
C SER A 46 4.58 -5.14 15.19
N GLU A 47 5.77 -5.45 14.64
CA GLU A 47 6.85 -4.48 14.43
C GLU A 47 6.38 -3.20 13.70
N GLN A 48 5.47 -3.35 12.73
CA GLN A 48 4.91 -2.23 11.97
C GLN A 48 4.03 -1.34 12.84
N ASP A 49 3.17 -1.94 13.66
CA ASP A 49 2.24 -1.19 14.51
C ASP A 49 3.01 -0.47 15.61
N THR A 50 4.00 -1.13 16.23
CA THR A 50 4.87 -0.52 17.23
C THR A 50 5.61 0.70 16.68
N ALA A 51 6.12 0.64 15.44
CA ALA A 51 6.78 1.78 14.82
C ALA A 51 5.82 2.96 14.55
N ILE A 52 4.58 2.67 14.15
CA ILE A 52 3.56 3.71 13.90
C ILE A 52 3.10 4.32 15.23
N LEU A 53 2.81 3.51 16.25
CA LEU A 53 2.38 3.96 17.58
C LEU A 53 3.48 4.79 18.26
N ALA A 54 4.74 4.36 18.15
CA ALA A 54 5.89 5.13 18.66
C ALA A 54 6.06 6.47 17.94
N PHE A 55 5.78 6.53 16.62
CA PHE A 55 5.80 7.79 15.88
C PHE A 55 4.68 8.74 16.37
N LEU A 56 3.49 8.21 16.58
CA LEU A 56 2.35 8.97 17.10
C LEU A 56 2.52 9.38 18.58
N GLY A 57 3.33 8.64 19.35
CA GLY A 57 3.45 8.86 20.79
C GLY A 57 2.23 8.36 21.59
N ILE A 58 1.44 7.45 21.01
CA ILE A 58 0.17 6.96 21.57
C ILE A 58 0.33 5.47 21.91
N SER A 59 -0.23 5.02 23.04
CA SER A 59 -0.24 3.60 23.39
C SER A 59 -1.21 2.79 22.51
N ALA A 60 -0.98 1.49 22.39
CA ALA A 60 -1.83 0.61 21.59
C ALA A 60 -3.27 0.57 22.12
N GLU A 61 -3.44 0.66 23.43
CA GLU A 61 -4.72 0.64 24.14
C GLU A 61 -5.50 1.94 23.90
N ALA A 62 -4.85 3.10 24.07
CA ALA A 62 -5.49 4.40 23.83
C ALA A 62 -5.88 4.56 22.36
N PHE A 63 -5.03 4.11 21.43
CA PHE A 63 -5.36 4.10 20.02
C PHE A 63 -6.53 3.16 19.70
N GLN A 64 -6.59 1.99 20.34
CA GLN A 64 -7.69 1.04 20.12
C GLN A 64 -9.02 1.61 20.61
N GLU A 65 -9.04 2.21 21.79
CA GLU A 65 -10.24 2.84 22.34
C GLU A 65 -10.75 3.95 21.41
N ALA A 66 -9.86 4.85 20.96
CA ALA A 66 -10.21 5.90 20.01
C ALA A 66 -10.71 5.34 18.67
N ALA A 67 -10.08 4.27 18.15
CA ALA A 67 -10.47 3.63 16.90
C ALA A 67 -11.86 2.96 16.96
N VAL A 68 -12.29 2.51 18.15
CA VAL A 68 -13.60 1.90 18.38
C VAL A 68 -14.67 2.96 18.63
N GLN A 69 -14.35 4.02 19.38
CA GLN A 69 -15.30 5.10 19.69
C GLN A 69 -15.59 5.98 18.46
N VAL A 70 -14.61 6.16 17.57
CA VAL A 70 -14.73 7.03 16.41
C VAL A 70 -15.02 6.21 15.16
N ASP A 71 -16.24 6.29 14.64
CA ASP A 71 -16.66 5.54 13.45
C ASP A 71 -16.00 6.03 12.15
N ASN A 72 -15.75 7.33 12.03
CA ASN A 72 -15.29 7.97 10.78
C ASN A 72 -13.77 8.18 10.77
N ASP A 73 -13.11 7.71 9.71
CA ASP A 73 -11.69 7.92 9.43
C ASP A 73 -11.26 9.40 9.47
N VAL A 74 -12.13 10.32 9.06
CA VAL A 74 -11.86 11.77 9.09
C VAL A 74 -11.76 12.26 10.54
N LYS A 75 -12.73 11.88 11.38
CA LYS A 75 -12.75 12.26 12.80
C LYS A 75 -11.58 11.62 13.55
N LEU A 76 -11.25 10.37 13.21
CA LEU A 76 -10.09 9.69 13.78
C LEU A 76 -8.80 10.39 13.36
N GLY A 77 -8.70 10.84 12.11
CA GLY A 77 -7.58 11.63 11.62
C GLY A 77 -7.38 12.93 12.40
N VAL A 78 -8.47 13.66 12.68
CA VAL A 78 -8.43 14.88 13.51
C VAL A 78 -7.96 14.55 14.93
N TRP A 79 -8.55 13.53 15.57
CA TRP A 79 -8.14 13.10 16.91
C TRP A 79 -6.65 12.73 16.97
N ILE A 80 -6.14 12.03 15.96
CA ILE A 80 -4.71 11.68 15.90
C ILE A 80 -3.86 12.94 15.79
N LEU A 81 -4.23 13.89 14.93
CA LEU A 81 -3.46 15.13 14.77
C LEU A 81 -3.51 16.01 16.03
N ASP A 82 -4.62 16.02 16.77
CA ASP A 82 -4.75 16.75 18.03
C ASP A 82 -3.92 16.13 19.16
N ASN A 83 -3.73 14.80 19.14
CA ASN A 83 -2.93 14.07 20.14
C ASN A 83 -1.46 13.91 19.75
N CYS A 84 -1.07 14.35 18.54
CA CYS A 84 0.24 14.12 17.96
C CYS A 84 0.89 15.47 17.66
N GLU A 85 1.84 15.89 18.49
CA GLU A 85 2.64 17.10 18.28
C GLU A 85 3.69 16.90 17.17
N ARG A 86 3.24 16.59 15.95
CA ARG A 86 4.12 16.35 14.79
C ARG A 86 3.91 17.36 13.69
N SER A 87 5.02 17.82 13.12
CA SER A 87 4.98 18.72 11.98
C SER A 87 4.58 17.97 10.69
N PRO A 88 3.98 18.67 9.70
CA PRO A 88 3.71 18.09 8.38
C PRO A 88 4.96 17.51 7.70
N GLU A 89 6.11 18.10 7.93
CA GLU A 89 7.41 17.65 7.42
C GLU A 89 7.81 16.31 8.05
N GLU A 90 7.67 16.15 9.37
CA GLU A 90 7.93 14.88 10.05
C GLU A 90 7.02 13.76 9.53
N ILE A 91 5.74 14.07 9.31
CA ILE A 91 4.78 13.13 8.70
C ILE A 91 5.23 12.71 7.29
N SER A 92 5.70 13.66 6.49
CA SER A 92 6.20 13.39 5.14
C SER A 92 7.45 12.52 5.15
N GLU A 93 8.39 12.78 6.07
CA GLU A 93 9.58 11.97 6.26
C GLU A 93 9.26 10.55 6.72
N PHE A 94 8.37 10.41 7.70
CA PHE A 94 7.90 9.11 8.17
C PHE A 94 7.28 8.31 7.02
N ASN A 95 6.42 8.95 6.22
CA ASN A 95 5.80 8.34 5.05
C ASN A 95 6.83 7.85 4.02
N ARG A 96 7.90 8.63 3.78
CA ARG A 96 9.02 8.23 2.90
C ARG A 96 9.79 7.05 3.48
N LYS A 97 10.12 7.09 4.78
CA LYS A 97 10.83 6.01 5.48
C LYS A 97 10.05 4.70 5.43
N LEU A 98 8.75 4.72 5.72
CA LEU A 98 7.91 3.53 5.70
C LEU A 98 7.79 2.93 4.27
N LYS A 99 7.69 3.80 3.26
CA LYS A 99 7.70 3.36 1.85
C LYS A 99 9.02 2.68 1.47
N SER A 100 10.15 3.29 1.82
CA SER A 100 11.49 2.73 1.57
C SER A 100 11.69 1.41 2.31
N TRP A 101 11.27 1.33 3.58
CA TRP A 101 11.31 0.10 4.38
C TRP A 101 10.48 -1.03 3.78
N ARG A 102 9.27 -0.74 3.26
CA ARG A 102 8.46 -1.75 2.55
C ARG A 102 9.17 -2.24 1.28
N GLN A 103 9.87 -1.35 0.57
CA GLN A 103 10.62 -1.68 -0.64
C GLN A 103 11.90 -2.48 -0.35
N SER A 104 12.58 -2.22 0.77
CA SER A 104 13.79 -2.98 1.13
C SER A 104 13.49 -4.40 1.58
N ARG A 105 12.37 -4.61 2.29
CA ARG A 105 11.90 -5.95 2.69
C ARG A 105 11.24 -6.75 1.57
N MET A 106 10.88 -6.10 0.46
CA MET A 106 10.46 -6.74 -0.77
C MET A 106 11.46 -6.39 -1.87
N PRO A 107 12.62 -7.08 -1.94
CA PRO A 107 13.61 -6.79 -2.96
C PRO A 107 12.91 -6.77 -4.32
N GLN A 108 12.97 -5.63 -5.02
CA GLN A 108 12.39 -5.49 -6.35
C GLN A 108 12.93 -6.59 -7.27
N ASP A 109 14.16 -7.04 -7.03
CA ASP A 109 14.76 -8.17 -7.72
C ASP A 109 14.02 -9.50 -7.53
N GLU A 110 13.48 -9.80 -6.35
CA GLU A 110 12.74 -11.05 -6.14
C GLU A 110 11.36 -11.00 -6.82
N PHE A 111 10.67 -9.86 -6.76
CA PHE A 111 9.42 -9.68 -7.53
C PHE A 111 9.66 -9.67 -9.04
N SER A 112 10.73 -9.03 -9.50
CA SER A 112 11.11 -8.98 -10.92
C SER A 112 11.66 -10.32 -11.41
N LYS A 113 12.34 -11.10 -10.55
CA LYS A 113 12.69 -12.50 -10.82
C LYS A 113 11.45 -13.36 -10.90
N ARG A 114 10.57 -13.33 -9.90
CA ARG A 114 9.30 -14.08 -9.90
C ARG A 114 8.42 -13.74 -11.10
N ARG A 115 8.35 -12.46 -11.50
CA ARG A 115 7.66 -12.04 -12.72
C ARG A 115 8.36 -12.56 -13.98
N ARG A 116 9.70 -12.48 -14.07
CA ARG A 116 10.47 -13.08 -15.18
C ARG A 116 10.28 -14.59 -15.28
N GLU A 117 10.19 -15.28 -14.15
CA GLU A 117 9.91 -16.72 -14.08
C GLU A 117 8.49 -17.03 -14.56
N LEU A 118 7.50 -16.24 -14.13
CA LEU A 118 6.11 -16.37 -14.59
C LEU A 118 5.96 -16.05 -16.09
N THR A 119 6.60 -15.01 -16.60
CA THR A 119 6.53 -14.67 -18.05
C THR A 119 7.23 -15.73 -18.90
N LYS A 120 8.31 -16.35 -18.42
CA LYS A 120 8.93 -17.53 -19.07
C LYS A 120 7.96 -18.71 -19.14
N GLY A 121 7.17 -18.95 -18.09
CA GLY A 121 6.17 -20.03 -18.07
C GLY A 121 4.95 -19.79 -18.97
N ILE A 122 4.63 -18.54 -19.30
CA ILE A 122 3.49 -18.15 -20.14
C ILE A 122 3.89 -17.99 -21.61
N GLY A 123 5.19 -18.12 -21.94
CA GLY A 123 5.69 -17.90 -23.31
C GLY A 123 5.58 -16.44 -23.76
N ALA A 124 5.56 -15.48 -22.83
CA ALA A 124 5.55 -14.06 -23.17
C ALA A 124 6.94 -13.63 -23.61
N SER A 125 7.06 -13.05 -24.81
CA SER A 125 8.33 -12.51 -25.33
C SER A 125 8.85 -11.39 -24.41
N GLU A 126 10.19 -11.23 -24.36
CA GLU A 126 10.83 -10.21 -23.52
C GLU A 126 10.28 -8.79 -23.77
N GLU A 127 9.82 -8.51 -24.99
CA GLU A 127 9.17 -7.25 -25.39
C GLU A 127 7.88 -6.95 -24.59
N ILE A 128 7.08 -7.97 -24.27
CA ILE A 128 5.84 -7.80 -23.48
C ILE A 128 6.19 -7.47 -22.01
N SER A 129 7.26 -8.08 -21.49
CA SER A 129 7.72 -7.82 -20.12
C SER A 129 8.23 -6.39 -19.94
N ALA A 130 9.03 -5.90 -20.90
CA ALA A 130 9.57 -4.54 -20.89
C ALA A 130 8.45 -3.48 -21.04
N SER A 131 7.42 -3.79 -21.83
CA SER A 131 6.27 -2.87 -21.99
C SER A 131 5.41 -2.77 -20.72
N LEU A 132 5.27 -3.87 -19.95
CA LEU A 132 4.52 -3.86 -18.68
C LEU A 132 5.22 -3.08 -17.58
N ASP A 133 6.56 -3.09 -17.55
CA ASP A 133 7.35 -2.32 -16.58
C ASP A 133 7.29 -0.80 -16.87
N SER A 134 7.16 -0.40 -18.14
CA SER A 134 6.96 1.00 -18.55
C SER A 134 5.59 1.56 -18.15
N VAL A 135 4.52 0.78 -18.26
CA VAL A 135 3.14 1.22 -17.99
C VAL A 135 2.91 1.54 -16.50
N PHE A 136 3.67 0.91 -15.61
CA PHE A 136 3.49 1.09 -14.16
C PHE A 136 4.27 2.28 -13.57
N PHE A 137 5.17 2.91 -14.33
CA PHE A 137 6.11 3.92 -13.80
C PHE A 137 6.07 5.32 -14.45
N GLY A 138 5.19 5.63 -15.40
CA GLY A 138 5.14 7.01 -15.94
C GLY A 138 3.86 7.37 -16.70
N HIS A 139 3.20 8.46 -16.27
CA HIS A 139 2.05 9.07 -16.96
C HIS A 139 2.39 9.67 -18.35
N SER A 140 3.62 9.56 -18.85
CA SER A 140 4.03 10.03 -20.19
C SER A 140 4.00 8.96 -21.29
N SER A 141 3.51 7.75 -21.01
CA SER A 141 3.61 6.62 -21.95
C SER A 141 2.37 6.36 -22.81
N LEU A 142 1.23 7.03 -22.56
CA LEU A 142 -0.01 6.82 -23.35
C LEU A 142 0.12 7.30 -24.80
N ILE A 143 0.83 8.41 -25.04
CA ILE A 143 1.04 8.96 -26.40
C ILE A 143 1.96 8.05 -27.22
N TRP A 144 3.01 7.52 -26.59
CA TRP A 144 3.96 6.61 -27.25
C TRP A 144 3.37 5.23 -27.57
N LEU A 145 2.48 4.71 -26.70
CA LEU A 145 1.77 3.47 -26.98
C LEU A 145 0.78 3.62 -28.15
N LEU A 146 0.10 4.76 -28.25
CA LEU A 146 -0.84 5.04 -29.34
C LEU A 146 -0.12 5.17 -30.69
N GLU A 147 1.06 5.81 -30.76
CA GLU A 147 1.86 5.88 -32.00
C GLU A 147 2.39 4.51 -32.44
N LYS A 148 2.79 3.65 -31.49
CA LYS A 148 3.23 2.29 -31.80
C LYS A 148 2.08 1.36 -32.20
N CYS A 149 0.91 1.49 -31.57
CA CYS A 149 -0.29 0.78 -32.00
C CYS A 149 -0.74 1.23 -33.40
N TRP A 150 -0.65 2.53 -33.72
CA TRP A 150 -0.96 3.07 -35.05
C TRP A 150 0.01 2.55 -36.12
N THR A 151 1.32 2.55 -35.87
CA THR A 151 2.33 2.05 -36.82
C THR A 151 2.28 0.53 -37.03
N TRP A 152 1.85 -0.23 -36.02
CA TRP A 152 1.60 -1.67 -36.16
C TRP A 152 0.31 -1.94 -36.95
N LEU A 153 -0.78 -1.22 -36.66
CA LEU A 153 -2.04 -1.33 -37.40
C LEU A 153 -1.89 -0.92 -38.86
N SER A 154 -1.13 0.14 -39.16
CA SER A 154 -0.88 0.60 -40.53
C SER A 154 -0.07 -0.40 -41.36
N LYS A 155 0.95 -1.04 -40.76
CA LYS A 155 1.71 -2.12 -41.41
C LYS A 155 0.87 -3.38 -41.67
N LYS A 156 -0.12 -3.66 -40.82
CA LYS A 156 -1.02 -4.82 -40.98
C LYS A 156 -2.09 -4.60 -42.05
N TRP A 157 -2.44 -3.34 -42.34
CA TRP A 157 -3.40 -2.96 -43.38
C TRP A 157 -2.80 -2.69 -44.76
N SER A 158 -1.48 -2.46 -44.87
CA SER A 158 -0.79 -2.27 -46.15
C SER A 158 -0.48 -3.58 -46.93
N LYS A 159 -0.87 -4.74 -46.40
CA LYS A 159 -0.67 -6.07 -47.03
C LYS A 159 -1.98 -6.82 -47.30
N ARG A 160 -3.07 -6.10 -47.57
CA ARG A 160 -4.28 -6.66 -48.19
C ARG A 160 -4.52 -5.97 -49.52
#